data_AF-A0A7J8G7J6-F1
#
_entry.id   AF-A0A7J8G7J6-F1
#
_cell.length_a   1.000
_cell.length_b   1.000
_cell.length_c   1.000
_cell.angle_alpha   90.00
_cell.angle_beta   90.00
_cell.angle_gamma   90.00
#
_symmetry.space_group_name_H-M   'P 1'
#
loop_
_entity.id
_entity.type
_entity.pdbx_description
1 polymer ?
#
loop_
_entity_poly.entity_id
_entity_poly.type
_entity_poly.pdbx_seq_one_letter_code
_entity_poly.pdbx_strand_id
1 'polypeptide(L)'
;MAPECVLADSRYQQWMERFGPDTQHLILNENCTSVHNLRSHKIQTQLSLIHPDIFPPLASLHCKEEGTVFTVPTVRGECLLKYQLRPRREWQRDALITCNPDEFIAEALELPNFQESVQEYRKTAQDGPATADKKKQYPEIIFLGTGSAIPMKIRNVSSTLINISSDKSLLLDCGEGTFGQLCRHYGDDVDRVLSTLTAVFVSHLHADHHTGLLNILLQRERALASLGKPFHPLLVVAPTQLKPWLQQYHNQCQQVLHHVSMIPAKCLQKGADVSNPAIERLISSLLGTCDLEEFQTCLVRHCKHAFGCALVHVSGWKLVYSGDTMPCEALVQMGRDATLLIHEATLEDGLEEEAVEKTHSTTSQAIGVGMRMNAEFIMLNHFSQRYAKIPLFSPDFNEKVGIAFDHMKVCFNDFPTVPKLTAPLKALFAGDIEEMEERREKRELRLVRAALLSRGQAGSPEDSEPQKKRAYAEDPQSPQSKKVRAK
;
A
#
# COMPACT_ATOMS: atom_id res chain seq x y z
N MET A 1 9.06 22.45 -16.65
CA MET A 1 9.73 21.38 -15.88
C MET A 1 10.91 20.93 -16.72
N ALA A 2 12.11 21.02 -16.20
CA ALA A 2 13.33 20.72 -16.95
C ALA A 2 14.30 20.00 -16.00
N PRO A 3 14.83 18.81 -16.37
CA PRO A 3 15.84 18.13 -15.56
C PRO A 3 17.04 19.03 -15.27
N GLU A 4 17.76 18.78 -14.17
CA GLU A 4 18.90 19.60 -13.76
C GLU A 4 19.98 19.63 -14.86
N CYS A 5 20.20 18.51 -15.56
CA CYS A 5 21.13 18.44 -16.69
C CYS A 5 20.75 19.36 -17.87
N VAL A 6 19.47 19.65 -18.05
CA VAL A 6 18.99 20.60 -19.07
C VAL A 6 19.16 22.03 -18.58
N LEU A 7 18.95 22.29 -17.29
CA LEU A 7 19.16 23.61 -16.69
C LEU A 7 20.64 24.03 -16.69
N ALA A 8 21.54 23.06 -16.56
CA ALA A 8 22.98 23.27 -16.65
C ALA A 8 23.47 23.58 -18.07
N ASP A 9 22.67 23.31 -19.11
CA ASP A 9 23.05 23.59 -20.49
C ASP A 9 23.04 25.11 -20.77
N SER A 10 24.18 25.63 -21.20
CA SER A 10 24.35 27.05 -21.55
C SER A 10 23.30 27.59 -22.52
N ARG A 11 22.79 26.78 -23.46
CA ARG A 11 21.74 27.18 -24.41
C ARG A 11 20.41 27.41 -23.71
N TYR A 12 20.12 26.61 -22.68
CA TYR A 12 18.92 26.78 -21.87
C TYR A 12 19.02 28.02 -20.99
N GLN A 13 20.19 28.26 -20.40
CA GLN A 13 20.45 29.48 -19.61
C GLN A 13 20.30 30.75 -20.47
N GLN A 14 20.92 30.77 -21.66
CA GLN A 14 20.74 31.88 -22.61
C GLN A 14 19.28 32.06 -23.03
N TRP A 15 18.51 30.97 -23.16
CA TRP A 15 17.07 31.06 -23.43
C TRP A 15 16.31 31.68 -22.26
N MET A 16 16.64 31.33 -21.01
CA MET A 16 16.06 31.95 -19.81
C MET A 16 16.39 33.44 -19.70
N GLU A 17 17.57 33.87 -20.11
CA GLU A 17 18.00 35.28 -20.08
C GLU A 17 17.25 36.17 -21.11
N ARG A 18 16.54 35.58 -22.08
CA ARG A 18 15.74 36.34 -23.06
C ARG A 18 14.46 36.93 -22.46
N PHE A 19 14.04 36.46 -21.30
CA PHE A 19 12.87 37.01 -20.61
C PHE A 19 13.25 38.32 -19.90
N GLY A 20 12.28 39.22 -19.71
CA GLY A 20 12.55 40.53 -19.11
C GLY A 20 13.11 40.44 -17.69
N PRO A 21 13.85 41.45 -17.20
CA PRO A 21 14.58 41.39 -15.93
C PRO A 21 13.69 41.19 -14.70
N ASP A 22 12.40 41.55 -14.78
CA ASP A 22 11.41 41.34 -13.72
C ASP A 22 10.79 39.93 -13.72
N THR A 23 11.20 39.05 -14.65
CA THR A 23 10.64 37.71 -14.78
C THR A 23 11.13 36.82 -13.64
N GLN A 24 10.19 36.17 -12.96
CA GLN A 24 10.46 35.16 -11.95
C GLN A 24 10.34 33.78 -12.58
N HIS A 25 11.40 32.97 -12.50
CA HIS A 25 11.44 31.63 -13.09
C HIS A 25 11.16 30.57 -12.01
N LEU A 26 10.06 29.82 -12.17
CA LEU A 26 9.74 28.67 -11.33
C LEU A 26 10.41 27.41 -11.87
N ILE A 27 11.34 26.85 -11.10
CA ILE A 27 12.05 25.60 -11.43
C ILE A 27 11.31 24.43 -10.78
N LEU A 28 10.99 23.42 -11.59
CA LEU A 28 10.32 22.20 -11.18
C LEU A 28 11.06 21.00 -11.81
N ASN A 29 11.78 20.25 -10.98
CA ASN A 29 12.61 19.12 -11.36
C ASN A 29 12.92 18.20 -10.17
N GLU A 30 13.77 17.19 -10.39
CA GLU A 30 14.20 16.17 -9.43
C GLU A 30 14.95 16.72 -8.20
N ASN A 31 15.49 17.95 -8.28
CA ASN A 31 16.19 18.60 -7.16
C ASN A 31 15.22 19.40 -6.26
N CYS A 32 13.92 19.45 -6.59
CA CYS A 32 12.93 20.08 -5.75
C CYS A 32 12.57 19.16 -4.57
N THR A 33 12.95 19.55 -3.36
CA THR A 33 12.64 18.81 -2.13
C THR A 33 11.41 19.40 -1.45
N SER A 34 10.40 18.56 -1.19
CA SER A 34 9.23 18.96 -0.41
C SER A 34 8.63 17.77 0.32
N VAL A 35 8.09 18.02 1.51
CA VAL A 35 7.31 17.03 2.25
C VAL A 35 5.92 16.94 1.60
N HIS A 36 5.62 15.81 0.98
CA HIS A 36 4.38 15.59 0.23
C HIS A 36 3.30 14.82 1.02
N ASN A 37 3.70 14.00 2.01
CA ASN A 37 2.75 13.27 2.86
C ASN A 37 3.06 13.43 4.35
N LEU A 38 2.77 14.61 4.90
CA LEU A 38 2.99 14.93 6.32
C LEU A 38 2.34 13.94 7.28
N ARG A 39 1.16 13.39 6.92
CA ARG A 39 0.42 12.45 7.78
C ARG A 39 1.13 11.10 7.90
N SER A 40 1.76 10.61 6.84
CA SER A 40 2.62 9.43 6.89
C SER A 40 3.82 9.65 7.81
N HIS A 41 4.49 10.81 7.72
CA HIS A 41 5.57 11.16 8.65
C HIS A 41 5.08 11.23 10.10
N LYS A 42 3.95 11.88 10.36
CA LYS A 42 3.34 11.95 11.70
C LYS A 42 3.09 10.55 12.27
N ILE A 43 2.35 9.70 11.55
CA ILE A 43 1.99 8.37 12.05
C ILE A 43 3.25 7.53 12.27
N GLN A 44 4.21 7.55 11.34
CA GLN A 44 5.43 6.77 11.51
C GLN A 44 6.26 7.25 12.70
N THR A 45 6.38 8.56 12.93
CA THR A 45 7.05 9.11 14.11
C THR A 45 6.38 8.63 15.39
N GLN A 46 5.05 8.65 15.45
CA GLN A 46 4.28 8.21 16.62
C GLN A 46 4.37 6.69 16.85
N LEU A 47 4.32 5.88 15.79
CA LEU A 47 4.54 4.43 15.85
C LEU A 47 5.98 4.09 16.30
N SER A 48 6.97 4.85 15.84
CA SER A 48 8.38 4.69 16.24
C SER A 48 8.59 4.94 17.75
N LEU A 49 7.73 5.71 18.42
CA LEU A 49 7.77 5.84 19.88
C LEU A 49 7.40 4.54 20.59
N ILE A 50 6.55 3.71 19.98
CA ILE A 50 6.17 2.40 20.53
C ILE A 50 7.34 1.42 20.35
N HIS A 51 7.79 1.22 19.11
CA HIS A 51 8.87 0.30 18.78
C HIS A 51 9.68 0.75 17.55
N PRO A 52 10.89 1.31 17.70
CA PRO A 52 11.65 1.87 16.58
C PRO A 52 12.17 0.82 15.59
N ASP A 53 12.50 -0.41 16.02
CA ASP A 53 12.93 -1.43 15.05
C ASP A 53 11.79 -1.92 14.13
N ILE A 54 10.58 -2.09 14.68
CA ILE A 54 9.39 -2.51 13.92
C ILE A 54 8.82 -1.35 13.11
N PHE A 55 8.87 -0.13 13.64
CA PHE A 55 8.42 1.10 13.00
C PHE A 55 9.60 2.06 12.84
N PRO A 56 10.51 1.82 11.88
CA PRO A 56 11.68 2.67 11.68
C PRO A 56 11.27 4.07 11.27
N PRO A 57 11.99 5.12 11.71
CA PRO A 57 11.74 6.48 11.25
C PRO A 57 11.90 6.57 9.73
N LEU A 58 11.09 7.41 9.09
CA LEU A 58 11.22 7.65 7.65
C LEU A 58 12.52 8.39 7.34
N ALA A 59 13.17 7.96 6.27
CA ALA A 59 14.36 8.59 5.73
C ALA A 59 14.00 9.74 4.78
N SER A 60 14.94 10.67 4.65
CA SER A 60 14.92 11.70 3.61
C SER A 60 15.76 11.23 2.41
N LEU A 61 15.24 11.45 1.21
CA LEU A 61 16.00 11.27 -0.02
C LEU A 61 16.60 12.62 -0.40
N HIS A 62 17.93 12.71 -0.43
CA HIS A 62 18.63 13.93 -0.80
C HIS A 62 19.09 13.83 -2.26
N CYS A 63 18.92 14.90 -3.02
CA CYS A 63 19.61 14.98 -4.30
C CYS A 63 21.11 15.20 -4.05
N LYS A 64 21.95 14.44 -4.77
CA LYS A 64 23.42 14.48 -4.65
C LYS A 64 24.06 15.56 -5.53
N GLU A 65 23.30 16.20 -6.42
CA GLU A 65 23.81 17.21 -7.35
C GLU A 65 23.67 18.62 -6.77
N GLU A 66 24.75 19.41 -6.81
CA GLU A 66 24.67 20.84 -6.50
C GLU A 66 23.77 21.54 -7.52
N GLY A 67 22.83 22.34 -7.02
CA GLY A 67 21.90 23.06 -7.87
C GLY A 67 22.61 24.06 -8.77
N THR A 68 22.22 24.11 -10.05
CA THR A 68 22.70 25.09 -11.02
C THR A 68 22.46 26.50 -10.50
N VAL A 69 23.48 27.35 -10.55
CA VAL A 69 23.39 28.77 -10.21
C VAL A 69 22.94 29.54 -11.45
N PHE A 70 21.91 30.38 -11.30
CA PHE A 70 21.35 31.17 -12.40
C PHE A 70 21.67 32.65 -12.23
N THR A 71 21.85 33.33 -13.36
CA THR A 71 21.98 34.80 -13.47
C THR A 71 20.63 35.51 -13.38
N VAL A 72 19.53 34.79 -13.61
CA VAL A 72 18.15 35.29 -13.57
C VAL A 72 17.44 34.95 -12.25
N PRO A 73 16.38 35.68 -11.87
CA PRO A 73 15.62 35.38 -10.65
C PRO A 73 14.92 34.00 -10.74
N THR A 74 15.38 33.05 -9.94
CA THR A 74 14.81 31.69 -9.90
C THR A 74 14.26 31.33 -8.53
N VAL A 75 13.16 30.59 -8.51
CA VAL A 75 12.60 29.95 -7.32
C VAL A 75 12.38 28.47 -7.63
N ARG A 76 12.89 27.58 -6.77
CA ARG A 76 12.57 26.15 -6.85
C ARG A 76 11.20 25.89 -6.24
N GLY A 77 10.43 25.01 -6.86
CA GLY A 77 9.08 24.70 -6.42
C GLY A 77 9.06 23.88 -5.14
N GLU A 78 8.10 24.18 -4.28
CA GLU A 78 7.80 23.47 -3.03
C GLU A 78 6.29 23.21 -2.98
N CYS A 79 5.85 22.17 -2.27
CA CYS A 79 4.41 21.92 -2.12
C CYS A 79 3.76 23.10 -1.37
N LEU A 80 2.61 23.56 -1.89
CA LEU A 80 1.88 24.73 -1.40
C LEU A 80 2.60 26.08 -1.55
N LEU A 81 3.71 26.15 -2.29
CA LEU A 81 4.27 27.42 -2.74
C LEU A 81 3.25 28.13 -3.64
N LYS A 82 2.90 29.37 -3.29
CA LYS A 82 1.92 30.17 -4.04
C LYS A 82 2.62 31.36 -4.69
N TYR A 83 2.19 31.69 -5.90
CA TYR A 83 2.53 32.97 -6.52
C TYR A 83 1.28 33.83 -6.59
N GLN A 84 1.27 34.95 -5.86
CA GLN A 84 0.18 35.90 -5.90
C GLN A 84 0.40 36.86 -7.07
N LEU A 85 -0.61 37.03 -7.93
CA LEU A 85 -0.55 37.97 -9.05
C LEU A 85 -1.07 39.37 -8.69
N ARG A 86 -2.05 39.44 -7.78
CA ARG A 86 -2.69 40.66 -7.31
C ARG A 86 -3.04 40.55 -5.82
N PRO A 87 -2.99 41.65 -5.04
CA PRO A 87 -2.69 43.02 -5.48
C PRO A 87 -1.20 43.28 -5.73
N ARG A 88 -0.31 42.45 -5.16
CA ARG A 88 1.14 42.49 -5.38
C ARG A 88 1.60 41.18 -6.00
N ARG A 89 2.66 41.26 -6.82
CA ARG A 89 3.31 40.12 -7.47
C ARG A 89 4.39 39.57 -6.55
N GLU A 90 4.11 38.48 -5.84
CA GLU A 90 5.04 37.93 -4.86
C GLU A 90 4.86 36.42 -4.65
N TRP A 91 5.93 35.78 -4.21
CA TRP A 91 5.91 34.41 -3.72
C TRP A 91 5.44 34.40 -2.27
N GLN A 92 4.44 33.58 -1.96
CA GLN A 92 3.94 33.37 -0.62
C GLN A 92 4.34 31.98 -0.13
N ARG A 93 4.90 31.95 1.09
CA ARG A 93 5.46 30.77 1.75
C ARG A 93 4.74 30.42 3.07
N ASP A 94 3.68 31.14 3.39
CA ASP A 94 2.84 30.97 4.59
C ASP A 94 2.20 29.58 4.68
N ALA A 95 1.90 28.97 3.54
CA ALA A 95 1.26 27.66 3.47
C ALA A 95 2.25 26.49 3.27
N LEU A 96 3.57 26.75 3.28
CA LEU A 96 4.56 25.68 3.11
C LEU A 96 4.45 24.66 4.25
N ILE A 97 4.49 23.38 3.86
CA ILE A 97 4.40 22.28 4.81
C ILE A 97 5.78 22.08 5.42
N THR A 98 5.85 22.20 6.75
CA THR A 98 7.06 21.85 7.51
C THR A 98 6.80 20.54 8.25
N CYS A 99 7.74 19.60 8.15
CA CYS A 99 7.69 18.37 8.94
C CYS A 99 8.44 18.62 10.26
N ASN A 100 7.69 18.67 11.36
CA ASN A 100 8.26 18.84 12.70
C ASN A 100 8.02 17.58 13.55
N PRO A 101 9.00 16.67 13.66
CA PRO A 101 8.86 15.45 14.47
C PRO A 101 8.53 15.73 15.93
N ASP A 102 9.04 16.83 16.51
CA ASP A 102 8.85 17.15 17.93
C ASP A 102 7.38 17.48 18.23
N GLU A 103 6.69 18.16 17.31
CA GLU A 103 5.23 18.40 17.40
C GLU A 103 4.46 17.08 17.38
N PHE A 104 4.81 16.14 16.50
CA PHE A 104 4.14 14.85 16.41
C PHE A 104 4.33 14.00 17.66
N ILE A 105 5.51 14.09 18.28
CA ILE A 105 5.83 13.43 19.55
C ILE A 105 5.01 14.04 20.67
N ALA A 106 4.99 15.38 20.78
CA ALA A 106 4.21 16.09 21.80
C ALA A 106 2.72 15.72 21.71
N GLU A 107 2.14 15.76 20.51
CA GLU A 107 0.75 15.35 20.26
C GLU A 107 0.47 13.90 20.69
N ALA A 108 1.44 12.99 20.54
CA ALA A 108 1.26 11.59 20.96
C ALA A 108 1.30 11.45 22.48
N LEU A 109 2.20 12.18 23.15
CA LEU A 109 2.36 12.13 24.60
C LEU A 109 1.20 12.76 25.36
N GLU A 110 0.44 13.65 24.71
CA GLU A 110 -0.82 14.20 25.26
C GLU A 110 -1.99 13.20 25.21
N LEU A 111 -1.87 12.09 24.46
CA LEU A 111 -2.96 11.11 24.37
C LEU A 111 -3.15 10.35 25.69
N PRO A 112 -4.42 10.16 26.13
CA PRO A 112 -4.71 9.41 27.34
C PRO A 112 -4.11 8.00 27.33
N ASN A 113 -3.43 7.62 28.41
CA ASN A 113 -2.85 6.29 28.64
C ASN A 113 -1.78 5.85 27.62
N PHE A 114 -1.38 6.69 26.65
CA PHE A 114 -0.39 6.32 25.64
C PHE A 114 0.99 6.12 26.25
N GLN A 115 1.47 7.11 27.03
CA GLN A 115 2.79 7.01 27.64
C GLN A 115 2.88 5.83 28.63
N GLU A 116 1.84 5.60 29.43
CA GLU A 116 1.78 4.50 30.39
C GLU A 116 1.78 3.13 29.70
N SER A 117 0.96 2.96 28.66
CA SER A 117 0.91 1.71 27.89
C SER A 117 2.22 1.40 27.15
N VAL A 118 2.91 2.42 26.62
CA VAL A 118 4.25 2.24 26.02
C VAL A 118 5.28 1.83 27.09
N GLN A 119 5.23 2.43 28.28
CA GLN A 119 6.14 2.05 29.37
C GLN A 119 5.89 0.64 29.88
N GLU A 120 4.62 0.23 30.03
CA GLU A 120 4.24 -1.12 30.42
C GLU A 120 4.67 -2.17 29.38
N TYR A 121 4.43 -1.87 28.09
CA TYR A 121 4.95 -2.68 26.99
C TYR A 121 6.48 -2.82 27.04
N ARG A 122 7.21 -1.72 27.26
CA ARG A 122 8.68 -1.75 27.32
C ARG A 122 9.19 -2.57 28.51
N LYS A 123 8.53 -2.50 29.67
CA LYS A 123 8.89 -3.34 30.84
C LYS A 123 8.70 -4.82 30.52
N THR A 124 7.54 -5.20 29.98
CA THR A 124 7.26 -6.58 29.60
C THR A 124 8.14 -7.11 28.46
N ALA A 125 8.64 -6.22 27.59
CA ALA A 125 9.60 -6.56 26.55
C ALA A 125 11.05 -6.71 27.06
N GLN A 126 11.45 -5.93 28.08
CA GLN A 126 12.77 -5.99 28.71
C GLN A 126 12.98 -7.21 29.61
N ASP A 127 11.90 -7.77 30.16
CA ASP A 127 11.93 -9.02 30.94
C ASP A 127 12.14 -10.28 30.06
N GLY A 128 12.21 -10.11 28.72
CA GLY A 128 12.63 -11.16 27.79
C GLY A 128 14.16 -11.27 27.69
N PRO A 129 14.71 -12.40 27.20
CA PRO A 129 16.14 -12.55 27.03
C PRO A 129 16.70 -11.40 26.16
N ALA A 130 17.67 -10.66 26.71
CA ALA A 130 18.32 -9.54 26.04
C ALA A 130 18.73 -9.96 24.62
N THR A 131 18.23 -9.26 23.60
CA THR A 131 18.58 -9.53 22.21
C THR A 131 20.01 -9.07 21.96
N ALA A 132 20.96 -9.94 22.32
CA ALA A 132 22.36 -9.86 21.90
C ALA A 132 22.42 -9.70 20.37
N ASP A 133 23.21 -8.72 19.89
CA ASP A 133 23.48 -8.43 18.47
C ASP A 133 22.39 -8.91 17.51
N LYS A 134 21.36 -8.09 17.26
CA LYS A 134 20.41 -8.32 16.16
C LYS A 134 21.16 -8.24 14.82
N LYS A 135 21.91 -9.28 14.46
CA LYS A 135 22.33 -9.56 13.09
C LYS A 135 21.09 -9.43 12.21
N LYS A 136 21.20 -8.81 11.04
CA LYS A 136 20.09 -8.74 10.07
C LYS A 136 19.54 -10.14 9.84
N GLN A 137 18.30 -10.36 10.24
CA GLN A 137 17.61 -11.64 10.10
C GLN A 137 16.77 -11.60 8.83
N TYR A 138 16.68 -12.75 8.18
CA TYR A 138 15.93 -12.91 6.95
C TYR A 138 14.97 -14.10 7.09
N PRO A 139 13.78 -14.04 6.46
CA PRO A 139 13.31 -12.92 5.65
C PRO A 139 12.90 -11.72 6.51
N GLU A 140 13.12 -10.52 5.98
CA GLU A 140 12.62 -9.26 6.53
C GLU A 140 11.45 -8.79 5.65
N ILE A 141 10.30 -8.55 6.26
CA ILE A 141 9.05 -8.19 5.60
C ILE A 141 8.78 -6.72 5.87
N ILE A 142 8.66 -5.94 4.79
CA ILE A 142 8.38 -4.51 4.85
C ILE A 142 7.06 -4.22 4.14
N PHE A 143 6.10 -3.71 4.90
CA PHE A 143 4.80 -3.32 4.37
C PHE A 143 4.89 -1.91 3.81
N LEU A 144 5.10 -1.77 2.51
CA LEU A 144 5.21 -0.46 1.87
C LEU A 144 3.86 0.22 1.69
N GLY A 145 2.78 -0.55 1.57
CA GLY A 145 1.42 -0.03 1.52
C GLY A 145 0.42 -1.09 1.96
N THR A 146 -0.55 -0.66 2.76
CA THR A 146 -1.43 -1.55 3.53
C THR A 146 -2.92 -1.26 3.37
N GLY A 147 -3.29 -0.35 2.46
CA GLY A 147 -4.67 0.06 2.25
C GLY A 147 -5.24 -0.43 0.91
N SER A 148 -6.57 -0.47 0.85
CA SER A 148 -7.32 -0.93 -0.33
C SER A 148 -7.83 0.19 -1.23
N ALA A 149 -7.86 -0.08 -2.54
CA ALA A 149 -8.49 0.64 -3.65
C ALA A 149 -7.98 2.06 -3.95
N ILE A 150 -7.94 2.96 -2.97
CA ILE A 150 -7.65 4.38 -3.18
C ILE A 150 -6.58 4.81 -2.18
N PRO A 151 -5.43 5.37 -2.62
CA PRO A 151 -4.44 5.92 -1.70
C PRO A 151 -5.06 7.03 -0.82
N MET A 152 -4.89 6.95 0.50
CA MET A 152 -5.27 8.01 1.42
C MET A 152 -4.06 8.57 2.18
N LYS A 153 -4.34 9.56 3.03
CA LYS A 153 -3.34 10.29 3.83
C LYS A 153 -2.47 9.39 4.72
N ILE A 154 -2.93 8.20 5.09
CA ILE A 154 -2.33 7.38 6.15
C ILE A 154 -1.85 6.01 5.69
N ARG A 155 -2.42 5.47 4.61
CA ARG A 155 -2.11 4.15 4.05
C ARG A 155 -2.02 4.29 2.54
N ASN A 156 -0.91 3.86 1.98
CA ASN A 156 -0.74 3.68 0.56
C ASN A 156 -1.40 2.36 0.12
N VAL A 157 -1.59 2.21 -1.19
CA VAL A 157 -2.12 0.98 -1.78
C VAL A 157 -1.13 -0.19 -1.71
N SER A 158 -1.65 -1.41 -1.85
CA SER A 158 -0.92 -2.68 -1.69
C SER A 158 0.48 -2.72 -2.28
N SER A 159 1.47 -2.87 -1.39
CA SER A 159 2.79 -3.38 -1.77
C SER A 159 3.53 -3.87 -0.53
N THR A 160 4.11 -5.06 -0.61
CA THR A 160 4.92 -5.65 0.48
C THR A 160 6.24 -6.16 -0.08
N LEU A 161 7.35 -5.67 0.47
CA LEU A 161 8.70 -6.09 0.10
C LEU A 161 9.18 -7.19 1.03
N ILE A 162 9.59 -8.31 0.45
CA ILE A 162 10.21 -9.44 1.14
C ILE A 162 11.70 -9.41 0.82
N ASN A 163 12.52 -8.98 1.77
CA ASN A 163 13.96 -9.16 1.69
C ASN A 163 14.26 -10.60 2.09
N ILE A 164 14.61 -11.45 1.11
CA ILE A 164 14.91 -12.88 1.32
C ILE A 164 16.34 -13.04 1.85
N SER A 165 17.24 -12.16 1.42
CA SER A 165 18.63 -12.05 1.85
C SER A 165 19.07 -10.58 1.80
N SER A 166 20.35 -10.32 2.06
CA SER A 166 20.93 -8.98 1.94
C SER A 166 20.98 -8.44 0.51
N ASP A 167 20.89 -9.31 -0.49
CA ASP A 167 21.07 -9.01 -1.91
C ASP A 167 19.91 -9.45 -2.80
N LYS A 168 18.90 -10.15 -2.25
CA LYS A 168 17.72 -10.62 -2.97
C LYS A 168 16.44 -10.18 -2.29
N SER A 169 15.55 -9.57 -3.05
CA SER A 169 14.21 -9.19 -2.60
C SER A 169 13.14 -9.52 -3.63
N LEU A 170 11.91 -9.68 -3.15
CA LEU A 170 10.71 -9.95 -3.91
C LEU A 170 9.60 -8.99 -3.47
N LEU A 171 8.85 -8.44 -4.42
CA LEU A 171 7.65 -7.65 -4.11
C LEU A 171 6.38 -8.48 -4.28
N LEU A 172 5.49 -8.39 -3.30
CA LEU A 172 4.11 -8.86 -3.35
C LEU A 172 3.22 -7.65 -3.59
N ASP A 173 2.67 -7.58 -4.80
CA ASP A 173 1.96 -6.44 -5.37
C ASP A 173 2.79 -5.14 -5.41
N CYS A 174 2.40 -4.26 -6.33
CA CYS A 174 3.10 -3.04 -6.65
C CYS A 174 2.11 -1.93 -7.07
N GLY A 175 1.26 -1.54 -6.13
CA GLY A 175 0.33 -0.43 -6.32
C GLY A 175 1.02 0.91 -6.54
N GLU A 176 0.24 1.91 -6.94
CA GLU A 176 0.69 3.30 -7.10
C GLU A 176 1.48 3.79 -5.87
N GLY A 177 2.54 4.57 -6.09
CA GLY A 177 3.32 5.15 -5.01
C GLY A 177 4.35 4.21 -4.35
N THR A 178 4.43 2.92 -4.73
CA THR A 178 5.41 1.96 -4.19
C THR A 178 6.85 2.49 -4.22
N PHE A 179 7.30 3.05 -5.35
CA PHE A 179 8.64 3.67 -5.43
C PHE A 179 8.82 4.83 -4.43
N GLY A 180 7.80 5.67 -4.27
CA GLY A 180 7.84 6.74 -3.26
C GLY A 180 7.92 6.18 -1.83
N GLN A 181 7.26 5.06 -1.54
CA GLN A 181 7.36 4.39 -0.25
C GLN A 181 8.76 3.81 -0.03
N LEU A 182 9.39 3.24 -1.05
CA LEU A 182 10.79 2.82 -1.00
C LEU A 182 11.73 3.99 -0.71
N CYS A 183 11.55 5.13 -1.38
CA CYS A 183 12.35 6.34 -1.12
C CYS A 183 12.19 6.84 0.32
N ARG A 184 10.97 6.82 0.89
CA ARG A 184 10.74 7.24 2.28
C ARG A 184 11.25 6.23 3.30
N HIS A 185 11.27 4.94 2.97
CA HIS A 185 11.75 3.91 3.89
C HIS A 185 13.28 3.83 3.90
N TYR A 186 13.92 3.94 2.73
CA TYR A 186 15.36 3.70 2.57
C TYR A 186 16.18 4.96 2.29
N GLY A 187 15.55 6.09 1.92
CA GLY A 187 16.26 7.33 1.59
C GLY A 187 17.29 7.12 0.48
N ASP A 188 18.51 7.59 0.72
CA ASP A 188 19.63 7.53 -0.23
C ASP A 188 20.07 6.09 -0.59
N ASP A 189 19.60 5.10 0.18
CA ASP A 189 19.87 3.66 -0.02
C ASP A 189 18.89 3.00 -1.01
N VAL A 190 17.92 3.75 -1.57
CA VAL A 190 16.88 3.21 -2.47
C VAL A 190 17.44 2.52 -3.72
N ASP A 191 18.54 3.05 -4.30
CA ASP A 191 19.19 2.43 -5.46
C ASP A 191 19.70 1.02 -5.15
N ARG A 192 20.30 0.86 -3.97
CA ARG A 192 20.78 -0.43 -3.50
C ARG A 192 19.61 -1.41 -3.42
N VAL A 193 18.49 -1.00 -2.85
CA VAL A 193 17.29 -1.85 -2.70
C VAL A 193 16.66 -2.19 -4.04
N LEU A 194 16.52 -1.24 -4.96
CA LEU A 194 16.03 -1.52 -6.31
C LEU A 194 16.93 -2.53 -7.04
N SER A 195 18.24 -2.49 -6.79
CA SER A 195 19.18 -3.45 -7.38
C SER A 195 19.09 -4.86 -6.79
N THR A 196 18.49 -5.05 -5.61
CA THR A 196 18.25 -6.38 -5.03
C THR A 196 16.93 -6.98 -5.48
N LEU A 197 16.05 -6.20 -6.12
CA LEU A 197 14.74 -6.67 -6.54
C LEU A 197 14.87 -7.67 -7.70
N THR A 198 14.53 -8.92 -7.42
CA THR A 198 14.67 -10.07 -8.33
C THR A 198 13.36 -10.45 -8.99
N ALA A 199 12.25 -10.34 -8.25
CA ALA A 199 10.93 -10.72 -8.72
C ALA A 199 9.82 -9.82 -8.16
N VAL A 200 8.71 -9.75 -8.91
CA VAL A 200 7.44 -9.17 -8.48
C VAL A 200 6.34 -10.20 -8.70
N PHE A 201 5.54 -10.46 -7.68
CA PHE A 201 4.26 -11.14 -7.82
C PHE A 201 3.14 -10.11 -7.88
N VAL A 202 2.30 -10.18 -8.91
CA VAL A 202 1.07 -9.39 -9.02
C VAL A 202 -0.11 -10.35 -8.86
N SER A 203 -0.90 -10.18 -7.81
CA SER A 203 -2.02 -11.04 -7.44
C SER A 203 -3.14 -11.01 -8.48
N HIS A 204 -3.51 -9.81 -8.93
CA HIS A 204 -4.58 -9.56 -9.91
C HIS A 204 -4.47 -8.16 -10.55
N LEU A 205 -5.44 -7.77 -11.39
CA LEU A 205 -5.35 -6.55 -12.22
C LEU A 205 -6.12 -5.31 -11.71
N HIS A 206 -6.58 -5.29 -10.45
CA HIS A 206 -7.04 -4.02 -9.90
C HIS A 206 -5.87 -3.04 -9.73
N ALA A 207 -6.14 -1.76 -10.00
CA ALA A 207 -5.11 -0.76 -10.20
C ALA A 207 -4.21 -0.56 -8.97
N ASP A 208 -4.78 -0.72 -7.78
CA ASP A 208 -4.13 -0.65 -6.48
C ASP A 208 -3.09 -1.75 -6.22
N HIS A 209 -2.94 -2.74 -7.12
CA HIS A 209 -1.97 -3.83 -6.97
C HIS A 209 -0.85 -3.84 -8.02
N HIS A 210 -0.90 -3.04 -9.09
CA HIS A 210 0.11 -3.14 -10.16
C HIS A 210 0.52 -1.85 -10.86
N THR A 211 -0.21 -0.74 -10.71
CA THR A 211 0.09 0.48 -11.48
C THR A 211 1.45 1.10 -11.14
N GLY A 212 1.98 0.86 -9.93
CA GLY A 212 3.32 1.27 -9.52
C GLY A 212 4.45 0.50 -10.21
N LEU A 213 4.16 -0.66 -10.81
CA LEU A 213 5.15 -1.51 -11.48
C LEU A 213 5.91 -0.75 -12.56
N LEU A 214 5.22 0.07 -13.36
CA LEU A 214 5.85 0.86 -14.43
C LEU A 214 6.97 1.74 -13.89
N ASN A 215 6.73 2.44 -12.78
CA ASN A 215 7.75 3.30 -12.18
C ASN A 215 8.89 2.47 -11.58
N ILE A 216 8.58 1.33 -10.94
CA ILE A 216 9.63 0.43 -10.43
C ILE A 216 10.54 -0.06 -11.55
N LEU A 217 10.01 -0.45 -12.71
CA LEU A 217 10.83 -0.90 -13.85
C LEU A 217 11.82 0.18 -14.29
N LEU A 218 11.33 1.40 -14.50
CA LEU A 218 12.15 2.54 -14.94
C LEU A 218 13.20 2.95 -13.90
N GLN A 219 12.79 3.06 -12.62
CA GLN A 219 13.71 3.45 -11.55
C GLN A 219 14.74 2.36 -11.25
N ARG A 220 14.39 1.08 -11.44
CA ARG A 220 15.33 -0.03 -11.29
C ARG A 220 16.40 -0.03 -12.38
N GLU A 221 16.06 0.24 -13.64
CA GLU A 221 17.06 0.40 -14.70
C GLU A 221 18.02 1.56 -14.36
N ARG A 222 17.48 2.71 -13.98
CA ARG A 222 18.26 3.87 -13.52
C ARG A 222 19.19 3.50 -12.36
N ALA A 223 18.68 2.81 -11.35
CA ALA A 223 19.45 2.39 -10.17
C ALA A 223 20.57 1.42 -10.53
N LEU A 224 20.32 0.45 -11.41
CA LEU A 224 21.36 -0.48 -11.88
C LEU A 224 22.48 0.27 -12.61
N ALA A 225 22.13 1.21 -13.49
CA ALA A 225 23.10 2.05 -14.20
C ALA A 225 23.90 2.93 -13.23
N SER A 226 23.23 3.61 -12.29
CA SER A 226 23.84 4.43 -11.22
C SER A 226 24.86 3.64 -10.39
N LEU A 227 24.57 2.37 -10.11
CA LEU A 227 25.43 1.47 -9.34
C LEU A 227 26.47 0.71 -10.20
N GLY A 228 26.53 0.94 -11.51
CA GLY A 228 27.42 0.22 -12.42
C GLY A 228 27.12 -1.29 -12.52
N LYS A 229 25.90 -1.72 -12.20
CA LYS A 229 25.46 -3.12 -12.26
C LYS A 229 24.90 -3.48 -13.64
N PRO A 230 25.08 -4.72 -14.11
CA PRO A 230 24.54 -5.15 -15.39
C PRO A 230 23.01 -5.13 -15.37
N PHE A 231 22.44 -4.62 -16.44
CA PHE A 231 21.00 -4.70 -16.67
C PHE A 231 20.56 -6.16 -16.80
N HIS A 232 19.44 -6.49 -16.17
CA HIS A 232 18.77 -7.76 -16.33
C HIS A 232 17.26 -7.58 -16.09
N PRO A 233 16.40 -8.24 -16.89
CA PRO A 233 14.95 -8.13 -16.74
C PRO A 233 14.47 -8.63 -15.38
N LEU A 234 13.44 -7.97 -14.85
CA LEU A 234 12.76 -8.36 -13.62
C LEU A 234 11.82 -9.55 -13.90
N LEU A 235 11.85 -10.57 -13.05
CA LEU A 235 10.90 -11.68 -13.13
C LEU A 235 9.53 -11.20 -12.64
N VAL A 236 8.49 -11.35 -13.46
CA VAL A 236 7.14 -10.88 -13.12
C VAL A 236 6.18 -12.06 -13.15
N VAL A 237 5.77 -12.53 -11.98
CA VAL A 237 4.73 -13.56 -11.82
C VAL A 237 3.37 -12.86 -11.73
N ALA A 238 2.51 -13.04 -12.73
CA ALA A 238 1.27 -12.26 -12.82
C ALA A 238 0.18 -12.95 -13.66
N PRO A 239 -1.08 -12.48 -13.59
CA PRO A 239 -2.10 -12.84 -14.57
C PRO A 239 -1.62 -12.56 -15.99
N THR A 240 -1.99 -13.43 -16.93
CA THR A 240 -1.61 -13.28 -18.36
C THR A 240 -2.03 -11.94 -18.96
N GLN A 241 -3.08 -11.34 -18.41
CA GLN A 241 -3.69 -10.09 -18.83
C GLN A 241 -2.82 -8.86 -18.49
N LEU A 242 -1.81 -8.97 -17.64
CA LEU A 242 -0.86 -7.88 -17.41
C LEU A 242 -0.02 -7.58 -18.67
N LYS A 243 0.26 -8.61 -19.49
CA LYS A 243 1.06 -8.47 -20.71
C LYS A 243 0.46 -7.48 -21.72
N PRO A 244 -0.82 -7.58 -22.14
CA PRO A 244 -1.39 -6.60 -23.07
C PRO A 244 -1.42 -5.18 -22.50
N TRP A 245 -1.60 -5.01 -21.19
CA TRP A 245 -1.50 -3.68 -20.55
C TRP A 245 -0.09 -3.08 -20.67
N LEU A 246 0.94 -3.87 -20.37
CA LEU A 246 2.35 -3.46 -20.55
C LEU A 246 2.68 -3.19 -22.03
N GLN A 247 2.13 -3.99 -22.96
CA GLN A 247 2.31 -3.78 -24.40
C GLN A 247 1.68 -2.46 -24.86
N GLN A 248 0.50 -2.12 -24.36
CA GLN A 248 -0.14 -0.85 -24.69
C GLN A 248 0.69 0.34 -24.20
N TYR A 249 1.16 0.31 -22.95
CA TYR A 249 2.06 1.35 -22.43
C TYR A 249 3.38 1.41 -23.22
N HIS A 250 3.96 0.26 -23.56
CA HIS A 250 5.19 0.18 -24.35
C HIS A 250 5.05 0.85 -25.72
N ASN A 251 3.94 0.61 -26.40
CA ASN A 251 3.70 1.13 -27.74
C ASN A 251 3.32 2.61 -27.75
N GLN A 252 2.65 3.10 -26.70
CA GLN A 252 2.04 4.43 -26.69
C GLN A 252 2.77 5.46 -25.81
N CYS A 253 3.58 5.01 -24.83
CA CYS A 253 4.17 5.88 -23.83
C CYS A 253 5.70 5.76 -23.80
N GLN A 254 6.22 4.62 -23.34
CA GLN A 254 7.66 4.42 -23.16
C GLN A 254 8.02 2.94 -23.24
N GLN A 255 9.15 2.61 -23.87
CA GLN A 255 9.55 1.22 -24.06
C GLN A 255 9.89 0.51 -22.74
N VAL A 256 8.97 -0.32 -22.23
CA VAL A 256 9.18 -1.06 -20.97
C VAL A 256 9.28 -2.58 -21.09
N LEU A 257 8.88 -3.21 -22.20
CA LEU A 257 8.83 -4.67 -22.31
C LEU A 257 10.18 -5.39 -22.15
N HIS A 258 11.30 -4.74 -22.47
CA HIS A 258 12.64 -5.33 -22.25
C HIS A 258 13.03 -5.41 -20.76
N HIS A 259 12.29 -4.72 -19.88
CA HIS A 259 12.49 -4.76 -18.43
C HIS A 259 11.86 -5.98 -17.76
N VAL A 260 11.02 -6.75 -18.45
CA VAL A 260 10.21 -7.79 -17.82
C VAL A 260 10.40 -9.17 -18.45
N SER A 261 10.53 -10.17 -17.59
CA SER A 261 10.45 -11.59 -17.92
C SER A 261 9.20 -12.17 -17.27
N MET A 262 8.12 -12.24 -18.05
CA MET A 262 6.78 -12.61 -17.57
C MET A 262 6.63 -14.13 -17.36
N ILE A 263 6.18 -14.51 -16.16
CA ILE A 263 5.77 -15.86 -15.78
C ILE A 263 4.25 -15.83 -15.51
N PRO A 264 3.42 -16.51 -16.32
CA PRO A 264 1.98 -16.59 -16.03
C PRO A 264 1.73 -17.26 -14.68
N ALA A 265 1.03 -16.59 -13.76
CA ALA A 265 0.73 -17.12 -12.42
C ALA A 265 0.06 -18.51 -12.48
N LYS A 266 -0.81 -18.73 -13.48
CA LYS A 266 -1.46 -20.03 -13.73
C LYS A 266 -0.51 -21.21 -13.96
N CYS A 267 0.73 -20.96 -14.41
CA CYS A 267 1.75 -22.00 -14.62
C CYS A 267 2.38 -22.49 -13.31
N LEU A 268 2.15 -21.76 -12.21
CA LEU A 268 2.61 -22.13 -10.86
C LEU A 268 1.48 -22.77 -10.02
N GLN A 269 0.33 -23.06 -10.63
CA GLN A 269 -0.73 -23.80 -9.94
C GLN A 269 -0.36 -25.28 -9.83
N LYS A 270 -0.82 -25.93 -8.75
CA LYS A 270 -0.58 -27.36 -8.55
C LYS A 270 -1.12 -28.18 -9.73
N GLY A 271 -0.25 -28.98 -10.34
CA GLY A 271 -0.61 -29.83 -11.48
C GLY A 271 -0.76 -29.08 -12.82
N ALA A 272 -0.28 -27.83 -12.91
CA ALA A 272 -0.22 -27.13 -14.19
C ALA A 272 0.82 -27.80 -15.13
N ASP A 273 0.40 -28.09 -16.36
CA ASP A 273 1.31 -28.52 -17.43
C ASP A 273 1.98 -27.28 -18.04
N VAL A 274 3.30 -27.16 -17.86
CA VAL A 274 4.11 -26.06 -18.39
C VAL A 274 4.81 -26.52 -19.66
N SER A 275 4.06 -26.71 -20.74
CA SER A 275 4.63 -27.25 -21.99
C SER A 275 5.57 -26.29 -22.75
N ASN A 276 5.83 -25.07 -22.23
CA ASN A 276 6.71 -24.07 -22.85
C ASN A 276 8.08 -24.03 -22.16
N PRO A 277 9.16 -24.50 -22.82
CA PRO A 277 10.51 -24.55 -22.23
C PRO A 277 11.08 -23.19 -21.83
N ALA A 278 10.61 -22.09 -22.43
CA ALA A 278 11.02 -20.75 -22.01
C ALA A 278 10.43 -20.39 -20.64
N ILE A 279 9.17 -20.77 -20.38
CA ILE A 279 8.52 -20.53 -19.09
C ILE A 279 9.11 -21.43 -18.01
N GLU A 280 9.38 -22.71 -18.32
CA GLU A 280 10.08 -23.61 -17.39
C GLU A 280 11.42 -23.02 -16.94
N ARG A 281 12.24 -22.52 -17.87
CA ARG A 281 13.51 -21.86 -17.52
C ARG A 281 13.32 -20.63 -16.65
N LEU A 282 12.28 -19.82 -16.90
CA LEU A 282 11.99 -18.66 -16.05
C LEU A 282 11.54 -19.08 -14.65
N ILE A 283 10.75 -20.15 -14.52
CA ILE A 283 10.35 -20.72 -13.23
C ILE A 283 11.58 -21.24 -12.49
N SER A 284 12.45 -22.02 -13.14
CA SER A 284 13.71 -22.47 -12.53
C SER A 284 14.60 -21.30 -12.11
N SER A 285 14.66 -20.24 -12.93
CA SER A 285 15.38 -19.01 -12.60
C SER A 285 14.79 -18.30 -11.39
N LEU A 286 13.45 -18.24 -11.27
CA LEU A 286 12.76 -17.66 -10.12
C LEU A 286 13.11 -18.42 -8.83
N LEU A 287 12.97 -19.75 -8.86
CA LEU A 287 13.27 -20.61 -7.71
C LEU A 287 14.75 -20.50 -7.31
N GLY A 288 15.67 -20.61 -8.26
CA GLY A 288 17.10 -20.52 -7.98
C GLY A 288 17.57 -19.12 -7.57
N THR A 289 16.99 -18.06 -8.11
CA THR A 289 17.40 -16.68 -7.74
C THR A 289 16.88 -16.30 -6.37
N CYS A 290 15.65 -16.72 -6.01
CA CYS A 290 15.03 -16.41 -4.74
C CYS A 290 15.27 -17.48 -3.65
N ASP A 291 16.12 -18.48 -3.90
CA ASP A 291 16.40 -19.60 -2.99
C ASP A 291 15.11 -20.30 -2.50
N LEU A 292 14.16 -20.50 -3.42
CA LEU A 292 12.88 -21.15 -3.15
C LEU A 292 12.91 -22.62 -3.57
N GLU A 293 12.42 -23.51 -2.70
CA GLU A 293 12.07 -24.88 -3.06
C GLU A 293 10.81 -24.91 -3.92
N GLU A 294 9.84 -24.06 -3.58
CA GLU A 294 8.56 -23.99 -4.26
C GLU A 294 8.03 -22.56 -4.29
N PHE A 295 7.48 -22.18 -5.45
CA PHE A 295 6.61 -21.02 -5.60
C PHE A 295 5.31 -21.54 -6.19
N GLN A 296 4.26 -21.58 -5.38
CA GLN A 296 2.95 -22.07 -5.78
C GLN A 296 1.93 -20.93 -5.85
N THR A 297 0.96 -21.03 -6.77
CA THR A 297 -0.21 -20.15 -6.79
C THR A 297 -1.51 -20.94 -6.72
N CYS A 298 -2.57 -20.29 -6.26
CA CYS A 298 -3.93 -20.81 -6.35
C CYS A 298 -4.89 -19.71 -6.80
N LEU A 299 -5.97 -20.10 -7.50
CA LEU A 299 -7.06 -19.17 -7.77
C LEU A 299 -7.79 -18.84 -6.48
N VAL A 300 -8.05 -17.55 -6.27
CA VAL A 300 -8.75 -17.04 -5.10
C VAL A 300 -10.11 -16.45 -5.50
N ARG A 301 -10.98 -16.20 -4.51
CA ARG A 301 -12.38 -15.81 -4.73
C ARG A 301 -12.51 -14.30 -4.76
N HIS A 302 -12.19 -13.70 -5.89
CA HIS A 302 -12.26 -12.24 -6.11
C HIS A 302 -12.71 -11.91 -7.54
N CYS A 303 -11.81 -11.40 -8.38
CA CYS A 303 -12.05 -11.21 -9.81
C CYS A 303 -11.51 -12.39 -10.63
N LYS A 304 -11.82 -12.44 -11.93
CA LYS A 304 -11.28 -13.47 -12.82
C LYS A 304 -9.76 -13.36 -12.89
N HIS A 305 -9.09 -14.50 -12.74
CA HIS A 305 -7.63 -14.58 -12.71
C HIS A 305 -6.99 -13.83 -11.54
N ALA A 306 -7.65 -13.82 -10.38
CA ALA A 306 -7.03 -13.45 -9.11
C ALA A 306 -6.32 -14.64 -8.48
N PHE A 307 -5.12 -14.41 -7.95
CA PHE A 307 -4.27 -15.43 -7.37
C PHE A 307 -3.76 -15.05 -5.97
N GLY A 308 -3.72 -16.04 -5.09
CA GLY A 308 -2.84 -16.04 -3.93
C GLY A 308 -1.56 -16.83 -4.25
N CYS A 309 -0.50 -16.63 -3.47
CA CYS A 309 0.75 -17.37 -3.62
C CYS A 309 1.29 -17.93 -2.31
N ALA A 310 2.06 -19.00 -2.40
CA ALA A 310 2.87 -19.56 -1.32
C ALA A 310 4.32 -19.67 -1.79
N LEU A 311 5.24 -19.18 -0.95
CA LEU A 311 6.69 -19.24 -1.13
C LEU A 311 7.24 -20.21 -0.08
N VAL A 312 7.90 -21.28 -0.51
CA VAL A 312 8.62 -22.21 0.37
C VAL A 312 10.10 -22.02 0.10
N HIS A 313 10.83 -21.56 1.12
CA HIS A 313 12.26 -21.29 1.01
C HIS A 313 13.09 -22.52 1.39
N VAL A 314 14.30 -22.64 0.84
CA VAL A 314 15.24 -23.75 1.12
C VAL A 314 15.67 -23.89 2.58
N SER A 315 15.42 -22.86 3.40
CA SER A 315 15.64 -22.91 4.84
C SER A 315 14.41 -23.36 5.64
N GLY A 316 13.34 -23.79 4.96
CA GLY A 316 12.16 -24.43 5.56
C GLY A 316 11.01 -23.51 5.96
N TRP A 317 11.12 -22.19 5.81
CA TRP A 317 10.00 -21.30 6.09
C TRP A 317 9.03 -21.20 4.92
N LYS A 318 7.75 -20.93 5.25
CA LYS A 318 6.67 -20.79 4.28
C LYS A 318 5.90 -19.49 4.48
N LEU A 319 5.90 -18.64 3.44
CA LEU A 319 5.15 -17.39 3.43
C LEU A 319 3.98 -17.49 2.45
N VAL A 320 2.78 -17.15 2.89
CA VAL A 320 1.56 -17.16 2.09
C VAL A 320 1.02 -15.74 1.96
N TYR A 321 0.66 -15.34 0.75
CA TYR A 321 0.01 -14.06 0.48
C TYR A 321 -1.33 -14.29 -0.21
N SER A 322 -2.40 -13.71 0.34
CA SER A 322 -3.75 -13.95 -0.16
C SER A 322 -4.05 -13.28 -1.50
N GLY A 323 -3.43 -12.13 -1.78
CA GLY A 323 -4.03 -11.13 -2.67
C GLY A 323 -5.39 -10.68 -2.11
N ASP A 324 -6.29 -10.24 -2.99
CA ASP A 324 -7.69 -9.97 -2.61
C ASP A 324 -8.52 -11.23 -2.75
N THR A 325 -9.33 -11.53 -1.73
CA THR A 325 -10.17 -12.72 -1.71
C THR A 325 -11.22 -12.72 -0.61
N MET A 326 -12.40 -13.26 -0.92
CA MET A 326 -13.27 -13.90 0.08
C MET A 326 -12.55 -15.09 0.73
N PRO A 327 -13.00 -15.61 1.89
CA PRO A 327 -12.50 -16.87 2.43
C PRO A 327 -12.48 -17.99 1.37
N CYS A 328 -11.28 -18.52 1.14
CA CYS A 328 -10.99 -19.42 0.04
C CYS A 328 -10.30 -20.69 0.55
N GLU A 329 -10.92 -21.85 0.32
CA GLU A 329 -10.38 -23.13 0.76
C GLU A 329 -9.10 -23.52 0.00
N ALA A 330 -8.97 -23.13 -1.27
CA ALA A 330 -7.76 -23.37 -2.04
C ALA A 330 -6.54 -22.68 -1.42
N LEU A 331 -6.73 -21.47 -0.87
CA LEU A 331 -5.68 -20.74 -0.14
C LEU A 331 -5.30 -21.46 1.16
N VAL A 332 -6.28 -21.93 1.93
CA VAL A 332 -6.06 -22.73 3.16
C VAL A 332 -5.24 -23.99 2.86
N GLN A 333 -5.62 -24.74 1.83
CA GLN A 333 -4.95 -25.99 1.47
C GLN A 333 -3.53 -25.76 0.92
N MET A 334 -3.34 -24.77 0.05
CA MET A 334 -2.01 -24.38 -0.44
C MET A 334 -1.13 -23.88 0.69
N GLY A 335 -1.69 -23.09 1.61
CA GLY A 335 -0.96 -22.42 2.67
C GLY A 335 -0.72 -23.24 3.94
N ARG A 336 -1.21 -24.48 4.01
CA ARG A 336 -1.15 -25.30 5.23
C ARG A 336 0.23 -25.27 5.91
N ASP A 337 0.21 -25.09 7.24
CA ASP A 337 1.38 -24.99 8.11
C ASP A 337 2.34 -23.85 7.73
N ALA A 338 1.80 -22.73 7.24
CA ALA A 338 2.58 -21.53 6.92
C ALA A 338 3.25 -20.92 8.15
N THR A 339 4.50 -20.49 7.99
CA THR A 339 5.21 -19.66 8.98
C THR A 339 4.54 -18.28 9.08
N LEU A 340 4.21 -17.68 7.93
CA LEU A 340 3.53 -16.39 7.87
C LEU A 340 2.41 -16.42 6.84
N LEU A 341 1.22 -16.04 7.24
CA LEU A 341 0.13 -15.68 6.35
C LEU A 341 -0.02 -14.15 6.34
N ILE A 342 0.13 -13.52 5.19
CA ILE A 342 -0.28 -12.13 4.94
C ILE A 342 -1.64 -12.20 4.26
N HIS A 343 -2.70 -11.85 4.99
CA HIS A 343 -4.08 -11.95 4.51
C HIS A 343 -4.76 -10.58 4.42
N GLU A 344 -5.54 -10.37 3.37
CA GLU A 344 -6.40 -9.19 3.26
C GLU A 344 -7.50 -9.20 4.35
N ALA A 345 -7.78 -8.03 4.93
CA ALA A 345 -8.82 -7.81 5.92
C ALA A 345 -9.53 -6.50 5.59
N THR A 346 -10.09 -6.45 4.37
CA THR A 346 -10.56 -5.20 3.79
C THR A 346 -11.75 -4.62 4.55
N LEU A 347 -12.68 -5.47 5.00
CA LEU A 347 -13.92 -5.05 5.64
C LEU A 347 -13.89 -5.28 7.16
N GLU A 348 -14.61 -4.44 7.90
CA GLU A 348 -14.85 -4.65 9.33
C GLU A 348 -15.84 -5.81 9.56
N ASP A 349 -15.78 -6.44 10.73
CA ASP A 349 -16.82 -7.37 11.16
C ASP A 349 -18.17 -6.62 11.32
N GLY A 350 -19.27 -7.26 10.93
CA GLY A 350 -20.58 -6.62 10.74
C GLY A 350 -20.83 -6.05 9.34
N LEU A 351 -19.85 -6.12 8.43
CA LEU A 351 -20.00 -5.78 7.01
C LEU A 351 -19.89 -7.02 6.11
N GLU A 352 -20.33 -8.19 6.58
CA GLU A 352 -20.17 -9.47 5.86
C GLU A 352 -20.90 -9.48 4.51
N GLU A 353 -22.08 -8.85 4.41
CA GLU A 353 -22.82 -8.74 3.15
C GLU A 353 -22.04 -7.89 2.13
N GLU A 354 -21.46 -6.78 2.57
CA GLU A 354 -20.63 -5.91 1.71
C GLU A 354 -19.32 -6.59 1.34
N ALA A 355 -18.72 -7.36 2.25
CA ALA A 355 -17.56 -8.19 1.99
C ALA A 355 -17.85 -9.21 0.87
N VAL A 356 -19.00 -9.91 0.93
CA VAL A 356 -19.47 -10.82 -0.13
C VAL A 356 -19.68 -10.10 -1.46
N GLU A 357 -20.36 -8.96 -1.46
CA GLU A 357 -20.65 -8.18 -2.67
C GLU A 357 -19.37 -7.69 -3.34
N LYS A 358 -18.42 -7.19 -2.56
CA LYS A 358 -17.14 -6.67 -3.04
C LYS A 358 -16.07 -7.75 -3.18
N THR A 359 -16.38 -8.98 -2.82
CA THR A 359 -15.50 -10.15 -2.90
C THR A 359 -14.20 -10.03 -2.10
N HIS A 360 -14.32 -9.57 -0.84
CA HIS A 360 -13.23 -9.39 0.12
C HIS A 360 -13.51 -10.11 1.45
N SER A 361 -12.53 -10.15 2.36
CA SER A 361 -12.71 -10.74 3.69
C SER A 361 -12.99 -9.67 4.75
N THR A 362 -13.76 -10.05 5.78
CA THR A 362 -13.76 -9.31 7.05
C THR A 362 -12.53 -9.68 7.89
N THR A 363 -12.25 -8.88 8.92
CA THR A 363 -11.17 -9.15 9.90
C THR A 363 -11.25 -10.56 10.49
N SER A 364 -12.38 -10.96 11.08
CA SER A 364 -12.54 -12.30 11.68
C SER A 364 -12.49 -13.41 10.64
N GLN A 365 -12.97 -13.16 9.43
CA GLN A 365 -12.87 -14.12 8.32
C GLN A 365 -11.41 -14.39 7.93
N ALA A 366 -10.58 -13.34 7.83
CA ALA A 366 -9.16 -13.43 7.53
C ALA A 366 -8.39 -14.18 8.63
N ILE A 367 -8.66 -13.85 9.90
CA ILE A 367 -8.11 -14.59 11.05
C ILE A 367 -8.52 -16.06 10.99
N GLY A 368 -9.80 -16.34 10.75
CA GLY A 368 -10.32 -17.70 10.64
C GLY A 368 -9.69 -18.52 9.51
N VAL A 369 -9.37 -17.90 8.37
CA VAL A 369 -8.59 -18.55 7.29
C VAL A 369 -7.20 -18.94 7.80
N GLY A 370 -6.50 -18.04 8.49
CA GLY A 370 -5.17 -18.33 9.04
C GLY A 370 -5.18 -19.41 10.12
N MET A 371 -6.20 -19.44 10.98
CA MET A 371 -6.35 -20.50 11.98
C MET A 371 -6.59 -21.86 11.32
N ARG A 372 -7.46 -21.94 10.30
CA ARG A 372 -7.68 -23.19 9.54
C ARG A 372 -6.46 -23.63 8.74
N MET A 373 -5.64 -22.68 8.30
CA MET A 373 -4.36 -22.92 7.64
C MET A 373 -3.31 -23.49 8.61
N ASN A 374 -3.56 -23.45 9.92
CA ASN A 374 -2.57 -23.69 10.96
C ASN A 374 -1.33 -22.79 10.76
N ALA A 375 -1.56 -21.52 10.40
CA ALA A 375 -0.47 -20.57 10.28
C ALA A 375 0.16 -20.30 11.66
N GLU A 376 1.49 -20.24 11.71
CA GLU A 376 2.22 -19.85 12.91
C GLU A 376 1.92 -18.40 13.27
N PHE A 377 1.92 -17.50 12.28
CA PHE A 377 1.54 -16.10 12.44
C PHE A 377 0.70 -15.57 11.28
N ILE A 378 -0.22 -14.67 11.59
CA ILE A 378 -1.16 -14.06 10.64
C ILE A 378 -0.97 -12.54 10.71
N MET A 379 -0.53 -11.95 9.61
CA MET A 379 -0.49 -10.50 9.45
C MET A 379 -1.69 -10.04 8.60
N LEU A 380 -2.56 -9.25 9.20
CA LEU A 380 -3.68 -8.62 8.51
C LEU A 380 -3.17 -7.42 7.70
N ASN A 381 -3.63 -7.32 6.46
CA ASN A 381 -3.22 -6.30 5.51
C ASN A 381 -4.42 -5.82 4.67
N HIS A 382 -4.19 -4.86 3.77
CA HIS A 382 -5.16 -4.40 2.78
C HIS A 382 -6.47 -3.87 3.37
N PHE A 383 -6.37 -2.96 4.32
CA PHE A 383 -7.53 -2.42 5.03
C PHE A 383 -8.33 -1.42 4.17
N SER A 384 -9.67 -1.45 4.25
CA SER A 384 -10.49 -0.43 3.61
C SER A 384 -10.21 0.94 4.21
N GLN A 385 -9.76 1.84 3.34
CA GLN A 385 -9.44 3.21 3.72
C GLN A 385 -10.69 4.04 3.98
N ARG A 386 -11.87 3.58 3.53
CA ARG A 386 -13.16 4.26 3.76
C ARG A 386 -13.68 4.07 5.18
N TYR A 387 -13.29 2.97 5.84
CA TYR A 387 -13.91 2.54 7.08
C TYR A 387 -12.96 2.63 8.27
N ALA A 388 -11.67 2.31 8.10
CA ALA A 388 -10.76 2.13 9.23
C ALA A 388 -9.35 2.72 9.05
N LYS A 389 -8.85 3.43 10.07
CA LYS A 389 -7.41 3.72 10.21
C LYS A 389 -6.68 2.55 10.86
N ILE A 390 -7.35 1.84 11.76
CA ILE A 390 -6.95 0.61 12.44
C ILE A 390 -8.18 -0.30 12.53
N PRO A 391 -8.06 -1.63 12.35
CA PRO A 391 -9.21 -2.52 12.53
C PRO A 391 -9.72 -2.48 13.98
N LEU A 392 -11.02 -2.69 14.17
CA LEU A 392 -11.58 -2.92 15.51
C LEU A 392 -11.06 -4.26 16.03
N PHE A 393 -10.62 -4.25 17.29
CA PHE A 393 -10.08 -5.43 17.93
C PHE A 393 -11.22 -6.34 18.38
N SER A 394 -11.44 -7.42 17.64
CA SER A 394 -12.39 -8.48 18.02
C SER A 394 -11.74 -9.50 18.99
N PRO A 395 -12.53 -10.36 19.66
CA PRO A 395 -11.99 -11.44 20.50
C PRO A 395 -11.11 -12.45 19.75
N ASP A 396 -11.17 -12.45 18.41
CA ASP A 396 -10.36 -13.33 17.57
C ASP A 396 -8.89 -12.88 17.48
N PHE A 397 -8.58 -11.65 17.89
CA PHE A 397 -7.19 -11.19 18.04
C PHE A 397 -6.53 -11.92 19.21
N ASN A 398 -5.60 -12.82 18.88
CA ASN A 398 -4.80 -13.56 19.85
C ASN A 398 -3.29 -13.36 19.59
N GLU A 399 -2.43 -14.11 20.28
CA GLU A 399 -0.98 -14.03 20.17
C GLU A 399 -0.40 -14.39 18.78
N LYS A 400 -1.22 -14.82 17.82
CA LYS A 400 -0.80 -15.13 16.45
C LYS A 400 -1.22 -14.07 15.43
N VAL A 401 -1.88 -12.99 15.84
CA VAL A 401 -2.45 -12.00 14.92
C VAL A 401 -1.71 -10.66 15.04
N GLY A 402 -1.27 -10.13 13.92
CA GLY A 402 -0.70 -8.79 13.77
C GLY A 402 -1.47 -7.92 12.79
N ILE A 403 -1.28 -6.61 12.88
CA ILE A 403 -1.86 -5.61 11.99
C ILE A 403 -0.71 -4.93 11.24
N ALA A 404 -0.74 -4.96 9.92
CA ALA A 404 0.25 -4.27 9.11
C ALA A 404 0.03 -2.74 9.13
N PHE A 405 1.12 -1.99 9.13
CA PHE A 405 1.14 -0.54 8.90
C PHE A 405 2.14 -0.23 7.79
N ASP A 406 1.91 0.87 7.07
CA ASP A 406 2.89 1.36 6.12
C ASP A 406 4.24 1.57 6.82
N HIS A 407 5.32 1.19 6.15
CA HIS A 407 6.71 1.18 6.64
C HIS A 407 6.98 0.28 7.85
N MET A 408 6.02 -0.54 8.28
CA MET A 408 6.25 -1.58 9.28
C MET A 408 7.23 -2.62 8.74
N LYS A 409 8.21 -2.97 9.56
CA LYS A 409 9.28 -3.91 9.26
C LYS A 409 9.28 -5.02 10.30
N VAL A 410 9.19 -6.28 9.87
CA VAL A 410 9.16 -7.43 10.78
C VAL A 410 9.99 -8.58 10.25
N CYS A 411 10.61 -9.33 11.17
CA CYS A 411 11.17 -10.66 10.94
C CYS A 411 10.35 -11.69 11.73
N PHE A 412 10.56 -12.98 11.49
CA PHE A 412 9.82 -14.04 12.20
C PHE A 412 10.04 -14.03 13.73
N ASN A 413 11.22 -13.59 14.18
CA ASN A 413 11.49 -13.45 15.62
C ASN A 413 10.71 -12.29 16.27
N ASP A 414 10.08 -11.41 15.49
CA ASP A 414 9.22 -10.36 16.01
C ASP A 414 7.78 -10.83 16.25
N PHE A 415 7.40 -12.04 15.82
CA PHE A 415 6.03 -12.58 16.01
C PHE A 415 5.55 -12.56 17.45
N PRO A 416 6.35 -12.93 18.47
CA PRO A 416 5.92 -12.82 19.87
C PRO A 416 5.79 -11.38 20.36
N THR A 417 6.40 -10.42 19.66
CA THR A 417 6.43 -9.00 20.02
C THR A 417 5.25 -8.25 19.41
N VAL A 418 4.89 -8.53 18.15
CA VAL A 418 3.85 -7.81 17.40
C VAL A 418 2.50 -7.74 18.15
N PRO A 419 1.92 -8.83 18.68
CA PRO A 419 0.66 -8.78 19.42
C PRO A 419 0.73 -7.92 20.69
N LYS A 420 1.91 -7.83 21.33
CA LYS A 420 2.12 -7.03 22.54
C LYS A 420 2.04 -5.52 22.27
N LEU A 421 2.14 -5.10 21.00
CA LEU A 421 1.98 -3.70 20.59
C LEU A 421 0.50 -3.26 20.63
N THR A 422 -0.45 -4.18 20.79
CA THR A 422 -1.89 -3.89 20.74
C THR A 422 -2.31 -2.80 21.73
N ALA A 423 -1.87 -2.86 22.99
CA ALA A 423 -2.25 -1.87 24.00
C ALA A 423 -1.78 -0.44 23.66
N PRO A 424 -0.50 -0.19 23.36
CA PRO A 424 -0.05 1.15 22.96
C PRO A 424 -0.64 1.59 21.61
N LEU A 425 -0.89 0.68 20.67
CA LEU A 425 -1.60 1.01 19.42
C LEU A 425 -3.05 1.47 19.69
N LYS A 426 -3.78 0.79 20.57
CA LYS A 426 -5.13 1.21 20.98
C LYS A 426 -5.12 2.61 21.60
N ALA A 427 -4.14 2.91 22.45
CA ALA A 427 -4.01 4.23 23.04
C ALA A 427 -3.66 5.30 21.99
N LEU A 428 -2.76 5.00 21.03
CA LEU A 428 -2.39 5.92 19.96
C LEU A 428 -3.56 6.26 19.03
N PHE A 429 -4.41 5.28 18.74
CA PHE A 429 -5.54 5.41 17.82
C PHE A 429 -6.90 5.47 18.53
N ALA A 430 -6.94 5.82 19.83
CA ALA A 430 -8.15 5.74 20.64
C ALA A 430 -9.32 6.54 20.03
N GLY A 431 -9.09 7.79 19.64
CA GLY A 431 -10.13 8.62 19.01
C GLY A 431 -10.60 8.09 17.65
N ASP A 432 -9.74 7.39 16.91
CA ASP A 432 -10.12 6.74 15.65
C ASP A 432 -10.98 5.50 15.90
N ILE A 433 -10.66 4.74 16.94
CA ILE A 433 -11.45 3.57 17.37
C ILE A 433 -12.84 4.01 17.85
N GLU A 434 -12.92 5.07 18.68
CA GLU A 434 -14.19 5.64 19.14
C GLU A 434 -15.07 6.10 17.96
N GLU A 435 -14.49 6.81 16.98
CA GLU A 435 -15.22 7.24 15.77
C GLU A 435 -15.78 6.03 14.99
N MET A 436 -15.02 4.94 14.91
CA MET A 436 -15.42 3.72 14.22
C MET A 436 -16.52 2.97 14.98
N GLU A 437 -16.42 2.86 16.30
CA GLU A 437 -17.44 2.24 17.15
C GLU A 437 -18.77 2.98 17.03
N GLU A 438 -18.76 4.32 17.09
CA GLU A 438 -19.98 5.11 16.89
C GLU A 438 -20.61 4.88 15.50
N ARG A 439 -19.79 4.77 14.46
CA ARG A 439 -20.27 4.49 13.10
C ARG A 439 -20.89 3.09 13.03
N ARG A 440 -20.29 2.11 13.67
CA ARG A 440 -20.82 0.76 13.78
C ARG A 440 -22.17 0.74 14.47
N GLU A 441 -22.30 1.36 15.63
CA GLU A 441 -23.57 1.45 16.38
C GLU A 441 -24.67 2.14 15.55
N LYS A 442 -24.34 3.25 14.88
CA LYS A 442 -25.27 3.95 13.98
C LYS A 442 -25.74 3.07 12.81
N ARG A 443 -24.87 2.19 12.29
CA ARG A 443 -25.23 1.21 11.24
C ARG A 443 -26.14 0.12 11.80
N GLU A 444 -25.80 -0.46 12.94
CA GLU A 444 -26.61 -1.50 13.60
C GLU A 444 -28.01 -1.00 13.92
N LEU A 445 -28.14 0.23 14.46
CA LEU A 445 -29.44 0.87 14.71
C LEU A 445 -30.27 1.07 13.42
N ARG A 446 -29.64 1.41 12.30
CA ARG A 446 -30.32 1.54 11.00
C ARG A 446 -30.83 0.20 10.50
N LEU A 447 -30.04 -0.87 10.64
CA LEU A 447 -30.43 -2.23 10.25
C LEU A 447 -31.60 -2.74 11.10
N VAL A 448 -31.53 -2.56 12.43
CA VAL A 448 -32.64 -2.91 13.34
C VAL A 448 -33.90 -2.15 12.98
N ARG A 449 -33.80 -0.84 12.72
CA ARG A 449 -34.94 -0.01 12.32
C ARG A 449 -35.54 -0.47 10.98
N ALA A 450 -34.70 -0.81 9.99
CA ALA A 450 -35.16 -1.35 8.72
C ALA A 450 -35.87 -2.70 8.88
N ALA A 451 -35.34 -3.59 9.73
CA ALA A 451 -35.93 -4.89 10.04
C ALA A 451 -37.28 -4.77 10.79
N LEU A 452 -37.42 -3.78 11.67
CA LEU A 452 -38.70 -3.49 12.35
C LEU A 452 -39.75 -2.97 11.37
N LEU A 453 -39.36 -2.08 10.45
CA LEU A 453 -40.25 -1.55 9.41
C LEU A 453 -40.71 -2.62 8.42
N SER A 454 -39.85 -3.57 8.05
CA SER A 454 -40.22 -4.69 7.17
C SER A 454 -41.12 -5.72 7.88
N ARG A 455 -40.94 -5.94 9.19
CA ARG A 455 -41.85 -6.78 10.00
C ARG A 455 -43.22 -6.13 10.20
N GLY A 456 -43.29 -4.80 10.31
CA GLY A 456 -44.56 -4.06 10.41
C GLY A 456 -45.42 -4.11 9.15
N GLN A 457 -44.82 -4.38 7.99
CA GLN A 457 -45.54 -4.56 6.71
C GLN A 457 -45.96 -6.01 6.43
N ALA A 458 -45.41 -6.99 7.15
CA ALA A 458 -45.77 -8.40 7.01
C ALA A 458 -46.92 -8.85 7.95
N GLY A 459 -47.51 -7.92 8.71
CA GLY A 459 -48.45 -8.18 9.80
C GLY A 459 -49.93 -7.86 9.53
N SER A 460 -50.37 -7.79 8.27
CA SER A 460 -51.80 -7.62 7.93
C SER A 460 -52.25 -8.67 6.92
N PRO A 461 -53.00 -9.70 7.32
CA PRO A 461 -53.78 -10.54 6.41
C PRO A 461 -55.13 -9.88 6.11
N GLU A 462 -55.41 -9.74 4.81
CA GLU A 462 -56.71 -9.61 4.13
C GLU A 462 -57.70 -8.50 4.57
N ASP A 463 -57.95 -7.53 3.67
CA ASP A 463 -59.25 -7.46 2.98
C ASP A 463 -59.24 -6.52 1.75
N SER A 464 -60.05 -6.88 0.74
CA SER A 464 -60.50 -6.11 -0.46
C SER A 464 -59.69 -6.13 -1.78
N GLU A 465 -60.10 -7.08 -2.64
CA GLU A 465 -60.41 -7.05 -4.10
C GLU A 465 -59.68 -6.16 -5.16
N PRO A 466 -59.68 -6.60 -6.46
CA PRO A 466 -58.67 -6.24 -7.44
C PRO A 466 -59.09 -5.08 -8.37
N GLN A 467 -58.24 -4.07 -8.53
CA GLN A 467 -58.38 -3.08 -9.60
C GLN A 467 -57.30 -3.21 -10.69
N LYS A 468 -57.80 -3.73 -11.82
CA LYS A 468 -57.35 -3.69 -13.21
C LYS A 468 -56.13 -2.81 -13.56
N LYS A 469 -55.16 -3.49 -14.19
CA LYS A 469 -54.16 -2.96 -15.13
C LYS A 469 -54.75 -1.88 -16.06
N ARG A 470 -54.11 -0.72 -16.12
CA ARG A 470 -54.01 0.09 -17.35
C ARG A 470 -52.53 0.42 -17.59
N ALA A 471 -52.08 0.01 -18.78
CA ALA A 471 -50.78 0.28 -19.35
C ALA A 471 -50.75 1.66 -20.03
N TYR A 472 -49.59 1.94 -20.65
CA TYR A 472 -49.14 3.13 -21.42
C TYR A 472 -48.37 4.17 -20.57
N ALA A 473 -47.29 4.82 -21.01
CA ALA A 473 -46.25 4.68 -22.05
C ALA A 473 -45.65 6.10 -22.22
N GLU A 474 -44.33 6.19 -22.44
CA GLU A 474 -43.59 7.24 -23.17
C GLU A 474 -43.61 8.73 -22.72
N ASP A 475 -42.49 9.12 -22.08
CA ASP A 475 -41.48 10.13 -22.52
C ASP A 475 -41.84 11.66 -22.61
N PRO A 476 -40.87 12.59 -22.86
CA PRO A 476 -40.28 13.46 -21.83
C PRO A 476 -40.45 14.97 -22.12
N GLN A 477 -40.26 15.87 -21.15
CA GLN A 477 -39.98 17.28 -21.46
C GLN A 477 -39.29 18.10 -20.35
N SER A 478 -38.35 18.92 -20.82
CA SER A 478 -37.44 19.89 -20.19
C SER A 478 -38.05 20.90 -19.20
N PRO A 479 -37.20 21.66 -18.48
CA PRO A 479 -37.52 23.04 -18.13
C PRO A 479 -36.48 24.05 -18.66
N GLN A 480 -36.96 25.00 -19.47
CA GLN A 480 -36.31 26.29 -19.69
C GLN A 480 -36.87 27.35 -18.72
N SER A 481 -35.93 28.19 -18.26
CA SER A 481 -36.03 29.65 -18.18
C SER A 481 -36.07 30.33 -16.80
N LYS A 482 -34.96 31.06 -16.58
CA LYS A 482 -34.83 32.48 -16.21
C LYS A 482 -35.24 32.93 -14.80
N LYS A 483 -34.28 33.53 -14.09
CA LYS A 483 -34.23 35.01 -13.99
C LYS A 483 -32.85 35.54 -13.57
N VAL A 484 -32.47 36.60 -14.28
CA VAL A 484 -31.32 37.48 -14.12
C VAL A 484 -31.68 38.62 -13.17
N ARG A 485 -30.75 39.07 -12.31
CA ARG A 485 -30.35 40.49 -12.24
C ARG A 485 -29.14 40.74 -11.34
N ALA A 486 -28.24 41.55 -11.89
CA ALA A 486 -27.02 42.08 -11.33
C ALA A 486 -27.26 43.28 -10.41
N LYS A 487 -26.29 43.56 -9.53
CA LYS A 487 -25.44 44.75 -9.62
C LYS A 487 -24.08 44.48 -8.98
#